data_AF-C7BIY6-F1
#
_entry.id   AF-C7BIY6-F1
#
_cell.length_a   1.000
_cell.length_b   1.000
_cell.length_c   1.000
_cell.angle_alpha   90.00
_cell.angle_beta   90.00
_cell.angle_gamma   90.00
#
_symmetry.space_group_name_H-M   'P 1'
#
loop_
_entity.id
_entity.type
_entity.pdbx_description
1 polymer ?
#
loop_
_entity_poly.entity_id
_entity_poly.type
_entity_poly.pdbx_seq_one_letter_code
_entity_poly.pdbx_strand_id
1 'polypeptide(L)'
;MEFIMQNINSIHSEMAILHDKYILEQISHNNFFLTFSQLEKKLADCVIHIPNWEGFAKDIYIGHGIYNGNVNVFNEIKNLKNIIRFLTDKLLSDISGMNFISTDKHHLKSFFSDCNNIDNLHIAYEVKHSINDVNKEVLNKIFYLIDKMVGARNYFVQRLGYKDFASYKCNYLFNKDPENVKNTLEIYYHKLISSLKALCDHFGIDVKQFTDPATFRMYQKNLVNRLSLPCFNFHLSEILGLIFTYFNKHSQAHFSIEHESMNRYVIRVSTHNDRSFCFVIQVCQIQCTVTAISCDEIFDSSVSTTYLKSALFHQPLGIAEIKTVVHEIGHLISIGMSSINGGLYHSDFRATIEIPSQLSEHIFLNELVCNTAMNESQKMVFDNFICMDVLDEMRQIEFAFIDFYLHSGVAISDLTPEKLINGSPCFFNYPTIQTKPVYLEHIISGGREGAYSLYPLNNIVAHSLSATIPPTCILDYYTNAEMLNNAIHSMII
;
A
#
# COMPACT_ATOMS: atom_id res chain seq x y z
N MET A 1 29.16 2.94 -19.31
CA MET A 1 28.22 2.28 -18.38
C MET A 1 28.63 2.52 -16.94
N GLU A 2 29.88 2.26 -16.59
CA GLU A 2 30.44 2.49 -15.23
C GLU A 2 30.25 3.92 -14.71
N PHE A 3 30.60 4.97 -15.47
CA PHE A 3 30.38 6.37 -15.08
C PHE A 3 28.90 6.73 -14.88
N ILE A 4 28.01 6.18 -15.71
CA ILE A 4 26.57 6.42 -15.58
C ILE A 4 26.04 5.76 -14.30
N MET A 5 26.49 4.54 -14.01
CA MET A 5 26.14 3.83 -12.78
C MET A 5 26.67 4.55 -11.53
N GLN A 6 27.88 5.11 -11.57
CA GLN A 6 28.40 5.93 -10.47
C GLN A 6 27.50 7.15 -10.19
N ASN A 7 27.01 7.83 -11.23
CA ASN A 7 26.09 8.96 -11.06
C ASN A 7 24.74 8.53 -10.49
N ILE A 8 24.16 7.42 -10.98
CA ILE A 8 22.92 6.87 -10.44
C ILE A 8 23.07 6.51 -8.96
N ASN A 9 24.19 5.86 -8.60
CA ASN A 9 24.49 5.49 -7.23
C ASN A 9 24.60 6.74 -6.32
N SER A 10 25.27 7.79 -6.80
CA SER A 10 25.35 9.07 -6.07
C SER A 10 23.97 9.67 -5.83
N ILE A 11 23.11 9.69 -6.85
CA ILE A 11 21.77 10.27 -6.75
C ILE A 11 20.89 9.48 -5.76
N HIS A 12 20.91 8.14 -5.81
CA HIS A 12 20.16 7.33 -4.85
C HIS A 12 20.68 7.49 -3.43
N SER A 13 21.99 7.62 -3.24
CA SER A 13 22.58 7.87 -1.92
C SER A 13 22.11 9.21 -1.36
N GLU A 14 22.05 10.25 -2.20
CA GLU A 14 21.48 11.55 -1.82
C GLU A 14 19.99 11.45 -1.47
N MET A 15 19.20 10.67 -2.23
CA MET A 15 17.78 10.44 -1.95
C MET A 15 17.56 9.71 -0.63
N ALA A 16 18.36 8.67 -0.35
CA ALA A 16 18.33 7.91 0.89
C ALA A 16 18.61 8.80 2.11
N ILE A 17 19.70 9.57 2.06
CA ILE A 17 20.05 10.52 3.13
C ILE A 17 18.94 11.55 3.34
N LEU A 18 18.33 12.02 2.24
CA LEU A 18 17.22 12.97 2.31
C LEU A 18 15.97 12.35 2.96
N HIS A 19 15.63 11.10 2.63
CA HIS A 19 14.56 10.34 3.28
C HIS A 19 14.81 10.15 4.78
N ASP A 20 16.01 9.72 5.16
CA ASP A 20 16.39 9.53 6.57
C ASP A 20 16.23 10.83 7.35
N LYS A 21 16.76 11.94 6.82
CA LYS A 21 16.61 13.27 7.43
C LYS A 21 15.14 13.67 7.57
N TYR A 22 14.29 13.36 6.59
CA TYR A 22 12.88 13.69 6.65
C TYR A 22 12.13 12.86 7.70
N ILE A 23 12.37 11.55 7.73
CA ILE A 23 11.71 10.62 8.67
C ILE A 23 12.14 10.90 10.11
N LEU A 24 13.40 11.31 10.31
CA LEU A 24 13.94 11.73 11.61
C LEU A 24 13.64 13.20 11.95
N GLU A 25 12.73 13.84 11.23
CA GLU A 25 12.29 15.24 11.42
C GLU A 25 13.42 16.29 11.41
N GLN A 26 14.56 15.98 10.78
CA GLN A 26 15.72 16.88 10.65
C GLN A 26 15.58 17.90 9.53
N ILE A 27 14.63 17.69 8.61
CA ILE A 27 14.28 18.63 7.54
C ILE A 27 12.77 18.82 7.44
N SER A 28 12.36 20.02 7.01
CA SER A 28 10.95 20.31 6.81
C SER A 28 10.39 19.55 5.60
N HIS A 29 9.09 19.25 5.66
CA HIS A 29 8.35 18.59 4.59
C HIS A 29 8.47 19.28 3.22
N ASN A 30 8.45 20.61 3.20
CA ASN A 30 8.59 21.38 1.95
C ASN A 30 9.99 21.24 1.36
N ASN A 31 11.02 21.27 2.22
CA ASN A 31 12.40 21.10 1.80
C ASN A 31 12.67 19.68 1.31
N PHE A 32 12.09 18.68 1.98
CA PHE A 32 12.15 17.27 1.54
C PHE A 32 11.61 17.15 0.13
N PHE A 33 10.35 17.52 -0.12
CA PHE A 33 9.74 17.29 -1.43
C PHE A 33 10.39 18.10 -2.56
N LEU A 34 10.80 19.34 -2.30
CA LEU A 34 11.50 20.14 -3.30
C LEU A 34 12.83 19.49 -3.68
N THR A 35 13.63 19.06 -2.70
CA THR A 35 14.94 18.45 -2.93
C THR A 35 14.78 17.07 -3.57
N PHE A 36 13.81 16.27 -3.11
CA PHE A 36 13.53 14.94 -3.65
C PHE A 36 13.12 15.03 -5.13
N SER A 37 12.21 15.95 -5.46
CA SER A 37 11.79 16.18 -6.86
C SER A 37 12.94 16.60 -7.78
N GLN A 38 13.93 17.34 -7.26
CA GLN A 38 15.15 17.68 -8.01
C GLN A 38 16.05 16.46 -8.23
N LEU A 39 16.21 15.62 -7.21
CA LEU A 39 16.96 14.36 -7.32
C LEU A 39 16.28 13.40 -8.30
N GLU A 40 14.95 13.27 -8.26
CA GLU A 40 14.19 12.44 -9.20
C GLU A 40 14.41 12.91 -10.64
N LYS A 41 14.38 14.22 -10.89
CA LYS A 41 14.67 14.75 -12.21
C LYS A 41 16.10 14.42 -12.65
N LYS A 42 17.10 14.61 -11.77
CA LYS A 42 18.49 14.25 -12.08
C LYS A 42 18.61 12.76 -12.42
N LEU A 43 17.89 11.90 -11.69
CA LEU A 43 17.84 10.46 -11.97
C LEU A 43 17.24 10.20 -13.35
N ALA A 44 16.10 10.83 -13.66
CA ALA A 44 15.46 10.74 -14.97
C ALA A 44 16.40 11.17 -16.11
N ASP A 45 17.10 12.30 -15.95
CA ASP A 45 18.09 12.81 -16.91
C ASP A 45 19.23 11.79 -17.14
N CYS A 46 19.65 11.06 -16.10
CA CYS A 46 20.70 10.03 -16.22
C CYS A 46 20.22 8.76 -16.91
N VAL A 47 18.97 8.35 -16.68
CA VAL A 47 18.46 7.01 -17.08
C VAL A 47 17.65 7.02 -18.37
N ILE A 48 17.24 8.17 -18.88
CA ILE A 48 16.38 8.26 -20.08
C ILE A 48 16.97 7.59 -21.32
N HIS A 49 18.31 7.56 -21.44
CA HIS A 49 19.01 6.95 -22.56
C HIS A 49 19.38 5.48 -22.33
N ILE A 50 19.04 4.91 -21.16
CA ILE A 50 19.33 3.52 -20.81
C ILE A 50 18.16 2.65 -21.29
N PRO A 51 18.41 1.58 -22.08
CA PRO A 51 17.39 0.64 -22.50
C PRO A 51 16.58 0.11 -21.30
N ASN A 52 15.27 -0.08 -21.48
CA ASN A 52 14.31 -0.51 -20.45
C ASN A 52 14.02 0.49 -19.32
N TRP A 53 14.78 1.59 -19.20
CA TRP A 53 14.59 2.61 -18.17
C TRP A 53 14.00 3.92 -18.69
N GLU A 54 13.88 4.07 -20.02
CA GLU A 54 13.26 5.25 -20.64
C GLU A 54 11.83 5.51 -20.13
N GLY A 55 11.03 4.45 -19.96
CA GLY A 55 9.67 4.56 -19.40
C GLY A 55 9.67 5.14 -17.99
N PHE A 56 10.67 4.80 -17.16
CA PHE A 56 10.87 5.40 -15.83
C PHE A 56 11.06 6.90 -15.88
N ALA A 57 12.01 7.32 -16.72
CA ALA A 57 12.39 8.71 -16.82
C ALA A 57 11.19 9.53 -17.29
N LYS A 58 10.44 9.02 -18.28
CA LYS A 58 9.20 9.63 -18.77
C LYS A 58 8.16 9.80 -17.67
N ASP A 59 7.95 8.77 -16.84
CA ASP A 59 6.99 8.83 -15.73
C ASP A 59 7.39 9.90 -14.69
N ILE A 60 8.68 9.94 -14.33
CA ILE A 60 9.23 10.97 -13.45
C ILE A 60 9.03 12.38 -14.04
N TYR A 61 9.30 12.58 -15.34
CA TYR A 61 9.12 13.90 -15.95
C TYR A 61 7.66 14.36 -15.92
N ILE A 62 6.70 13.46 -16.09
CA ILE A 62 5.27 13.80 -15.97
C ILE A 62 4.96 14.25 -14.54
N GLY A 63 5.39 13.48 -13.54
CA GLY A 63 5.23 13.84 -12.11
C GLY A 63 5.88 15.18 -11.77
N HIS A 64 7.13 15.37 -12.19
CA HIS A 64 7.88 16.61 -11.99
C HIS A 64 7.22 17.82 -12.66
N GLY A 65 6.68 17.66 -13.87
CA GLY A 65 5.97 18.71 -14.60
C GLY A 65 4.71 19.21 -13.87
N ILE A 66 4.04 18.34 -13.13
CA ILE A 66 2.87 18.70 -12.32
C ILE A 66 3.30 19.38 -11.02
N TYR A 67 4.33 18.85 -10.34
CA TYR A 67 4.80 19.38 -9.06
C TYR A 67 5.46 20.75 -9.18
N ASN A 68 6.23 20.99 -10.23
CA ASN A 68 6.96 22.25 -10.44
C ASN A 68 6.30 23.18 -11.46
N GLY A 69 5.14 22.81 -11.99
CA GLY A 69 4.38 23.63 -12.93
C GLY A 69 3.44 24.64 -12.26
N ASN A 70 2.79 25.46 -13.08
CA ASN A 70 1.75 26.43 -12.67
C ASN A 70 0.48 25.78 -12.07
N VAL A 71 0.45 24.45 -11.97
CA VAL A 71 -0.67 23.63 -11.48
C VAL A 71 -0.35 23.00 -10.13
N ASN A 72 0.74 23.38 -9.45
CA ASN A 72 1.04 22.87 -8.11
C ASN A 72 -0.08 23.28 -7.12
N VAL A 73 -0.93 22.32 -6.77
CA VAL A 73 -2.07 22.46 -5.85
C VAL A 73 -1.86 21.70 -4.54
N PHE A 74 -0.75 20.97 -4.38
CA PHE A 74 -0.57 20.00 -3.29
C PHE A 74 -0.59 20.66 -1.91
N ASN A 75 0.10 21.80 -1.76
CA ASN A 75 0.11 22.55 -0.50
C ASN A 75 -1.27 23.12 -0.16
N GLU A 76 -2.02 23.56 -1.16
CA GLU A 76 -3.37 24.09 -0.97
C GLU A 76 -4.34 22.96 -0.56
N ILE A 77 -4.30 21.82 -1.25
CA ILE A 77 -5.06 20.62 -0.89
C ILE A 77 -4.73 20.19 0.54
N LYS A 78 -3.45 20.13 0.91
CA LYS A 78 -3.01 19.76 2.27
C LYS A 78 -3.58 20.70 3.33
N ASN A 79 -3.52 22.01 3.10
CA ASN A 79 -4.08 23.00 4.02
C ASN A 79 -5.60 22.85 4.18
N LEU A 80 -6.32 22.63 3.08
CA LEU A 80 -7.77 22.40 3.11
C LEU A 80 -8.12 21.08 3.82
N LYS A 81 -7.33 20.01 3.63
CA LYS A 81 -7.48 18.75 4.38
C LYS A 81 -7.30 18.95 5.89
N ASN A 82 -6.36 19.80 6.32
CA ASN A 82 -6.20 20.14 7.73
C ASN A 82 -7.42 20.87 8.30
N ILE A 83 -8.04 21.76 7.50
CA ILE A 83 -9.30 22.43 7.87
C ILE A 83 -10.43 21.40 8.01
N ILE A 84 -10.59 20.49 7.03
CA ILE A 84 -11.57 19.40 7.11
C ILE A 84 -11.35 18.57 8.37
N ARG A 85 -10.11 18.17 8.64
CA ARG A 85 -9.78 17.38 9.83
C ARG A 85 -10.22 18.08 11.11
N PHE A 86 -9.91 19.38 11.25
CA PHE A 86 -10.33 20.18 12.40
C PHE A 86 -11.86 20.26 12.53
N LEU A 87 -12.58 20.48 11.43
CA LEU A 87 -14.05 20.52 11.42
C LEU A 87 -14.66 19.16 11.80
N THR A 88 -14.10 18.07 11.27
CA THR A 88 -14.52 16.71 11.59
C THR A 88 -14.24 16.35 13.05
N ASP A 89 -13.05 16.67 13.57
CA ASP A 89 -12.70 16.46 14.99
C ASP A 89 -13.70 17.19 15.91
N LYS A 90 -14.04 18.44 15.57
CA LYS A 90 -15.04 19.21 16.32
C LYS A 90 -16.42 18.54 16.29
N LEU A 91 -16.91 18.15 15.12
CA LEU A 91 -18.21 17.49 14.99
C LEU A 91 -18.26 16.14 15.74
N LEU A 92 -17.19 15.33 15.65
CA LEU A 92 -17.09 14.08 16.39
C LEU A 92 -17.08 14.31 17.90
N SER A 93 -16.46 15.39 18.38
CA SER A 93 -16.51 15.77 19.80
C SER A 93 -17.90 16.21 20.25
N ASP A 94 -18.70 16.79 19.35
CA ASP A 94 -20.06 17.26 19.61
C ASP A 94 -21.09 16.09 19.63
N ILE A 95 -20.76 14.92 19.07
CA ILE A 95 -21.62 13.71 19.00
C ILE A 95 -21.73 12.96 20.36
N SER A 96 -21.61 13.69 21.47
CA SER A 96 -21.97 13.34 22.86
C SER A 96 -21.02 12.41 23.61
N GLY A 97 -20.85 12.65 24.92
CA GLY A 97 -20.73 11.64 26.00
C GLY A 97 -19.63 10.57 25.91
N MET A 98 -18.82 10.58 24.87
CA MET A 98 -17.78 9.61 24.56
C MET A 98 -16.43 10.26 24.86
N ASN A 99 -15.55 9.51 25.53
CA ASN A 99 -14.15 9.92 25.64
C ASN A 99 -13.62 10.19 24.23
N PHE A 100 -13.24 11.45 23.99
CA PHE A 100 -12.65 12.03 22.79
C PHE A 100 -12.34 11.06 21.63
N ILE A 101 -13.15 11.10 20.57
CA ILE A 101 -12.85 10.44 19.29
C ILE A 101 -12.01 11.40 18.45
N SER A 102 -10.72 11.08 18.30
CA SER A 102 -9.81 11.75 17.35
C SER A 102 -10.02 11.21 15.94
N THR A 103 -9.85 12.04 14.91
CA THR A 103 -9.73 11.61 13.50
C THR A 103 -8.46 10.81 13.20
N ASP A 104 -7.59 10.58 14.19
CA ASP A 104 -6.47 9.65 14.06
C ASP A 104 -6.92 8.28 13.52
N LYS A 105 -6.16 7.75 12.55
CA LYS A 105 -6.52 6.50 11.85
C LYS A 105 -6.69 5.33 12.82
N HIS A 106 -5.84 5.24 13.85
CA HIS A 106 -5.88 4.14 14.82
C HIS A 106 -7.04 4.30 15.79
N HIS A 107 -7.28 5.52 16.29
CA HIS A 107 -8.42 5.81 17.16
C HIS A 107 -9.75 5.50 16.45
N LEU A 108 -9.91 5.93 15.20
CA LEU A 108 -11.12 5.61 14.42
C LEU A 108 -11.23 4.12 14.13
N LYS A 109 -10.14 3.43 13.77
CA LYS A 109 -10.18 1.99 13.51
C LYS A 109 -10.64 1.21 14.73
N SER A 110 -10.10 1.52 15.91
CA SER A 110 -10.54 0.95 17.19
C SER A 110 -12.01 1.29 17.46
N PHE A 111 -12.42 2.55 17.29
CA PHE A 111 -13.83 2.94 17.46
C PHE A 111 -14.79 2.12 16.57
N PHE A 112 -14.49 1.99 15.27
CA PHE A 112 -15.33 1.22 14.33
C PHE A 112 -15.33 -0.29 14.61
N SER A 113 -14.36 -0.79 15.37
CA SER A 113 -14.28 -2.20 15.79
C SER A 113 -14.90 -2.44 17.16
N ASP A 114 -14.84 -1.48 18.07
CA ASP A 114 -15.12 -1.67 19.51
C ASP A 114 -16.46 -1.05 19.94
N CYS A 115 -16.98 -0.09 19.19
CA CYS A 115 -18.27 0.51 19.49
C CYS A 115 -19.40 -0.49 19.19
N ASN A 116 -20.21 -0.78 20.21
CA ASN A 116 -21.37 -1.67 20.08
C ASN A 116 -22.67 -0.94 19.71
N ASN A 117 -22.64 0.39 19.57
CA ASN A 117 -23.80 1.18 19.18
C ASN A 117 -23.73 1.49 17.67
N ILE A 118 -24.61 0.85 16.91
CA ILE A 118 -24.69 0.95 15.44
C ILE A 118 -24.99 2.39 14.99
N ASP A 119 -25.88 3.11 15.68
CA ASP A 119 -26.21 4.50 15.33
C ASP A 119 -24.97 5.40 15.47
N ASN A 120 -24.19 5.21 16.53
CA ASN A 120 -22.95 5.97 16.72
C ASN A 120 -21.89 5.64 15.66
N LEU A 121 -21.82 4.39 15.20
CA LEU A 121 -20.94 4.01 14.09
C LEU A 121 -21.36 4.73 12.79
N HIS A 122 -22.66 4.74 12.47
CA HIS A 122 -23.17 5.46 11.30
C HIS A 122 -22.92 6.96 11.39
N ILE A 123 -23.23 7.59 12.52
CA ILE A 123 -23.01 9.02 12.71
C ILE A 123 -21.52 9.37 12.55
N ALA A 124 -20.62 8.60 13.16
CA ALA A 124 -19.17 8.83 13.03
C ALA A 124 -18.70 8.64 11.58
N TYR A 125 -19.25 7.64 10.88
CA TYR A 125 -18.96 7.40 9.48
C TYR A 125 -19.43 8.56 8.59
N GLU A 126 -20.66 9.06 8.80
CA GLU A 126 -21.22 10.20 8.10
C GLU A 126 -20.43 11.49 8.36
N VAL A 127 -20.08 11.78 9.60
CA VAL A 127 -19.28 12.99 9.91
C VAL A 127 -17.91 12.98 9.25
N LYS A 128 -17.31 11.79 9.10
CA LYS A 128 -16.02 11.63 8.43
C LYS A 128 -16.11 11.73 6.91
N HIS A 129 -17.17 11.19 6.32
CA HIS A 129 -17.22 10.95 4.87
C HIS A 129 -18.32 11.72 4.13
N SER A 130 -19.19 12.47 4.80
CA SER A 130 -20.31 13.16 4.15
C SER A 130 -20.02 14.63 3.85
N ILE A 131 -20.64 15.11 2.77
CA ILE A 131 -20.70 16.53 2.42
C ILE A 131 -21.86 17.14 3.22
N ASN A 132 -21.59 18.12 4.06
CA ASN A 132 -22.58 18.85 4.84
C ASN A 132 -22.28 20.36 4.81
N ASP A 133 -23.19 21.18 5.32
CA ASP A 133 -23.06 22.64 5.26
C ASP A 133 -21.77 23.17 5.92
N VAL A 134 -21.20 22.42 6.88
CA VAL A 134 -19.97 22.80 7.59
C VAL A 134 -18.73 22.61 6.72
N ASN A 135 -18.67 21.56 5.89
CA ASN A 135 -17.47 21.19 5.12
C ASN A 135 -17.61 21.37 3.61
N LYS A 136 -18.82 21.65 3.10
CA LYS A 136 -19.14 21.68 1.66
C LYS A 136 -18.25 22.62 0.84
N GLU A 137 -18.03 23.84 1.31
CA GLU A 137 -17.20 24.81 0.59
C GLU A 137 -15.74 24.32 0.48
N VAL A 138 -15.19 23.80 1.59
CA VAL A 138 -13.83 23.28 1.64
C VAL A 138 -13.68 22.04 0.76
N LEU A 139 -14.65 21.12 0.79
CA LEU A 139 -14.67 19.91 -0.04
C LEU A 139 -14.78 20.25 -1.53
N ASN A 140 -15.70 21.14 -1.93
CA ASN A 140 -15.83 21.57 -3.32
C ASN A 140 -14.54 22.20 -3.85
N LYS A 141 -13.84 22.96 -3.00
CA LYS A 141 -12.54 23.53 -3.35
C LYS A 141 -11.49 22.44 -3.54
N ILE A 142 -11.43 21.44 -2.68
CA ILE A 142 -10.54 20.29 -2.85
C ILE A 142 -10.88 19.52 -4.13
N PHE A 143 -12.15 19.28 -4.43
CA PHE A 143 -12.58 18.59 -5.64
C PHE A 143 -12.06 19.30 -6.89
N TYR A 144 -12.29 20.63 -6.97
CA TYR A 144 -11.76 21.45 -8.06
C TYR A 144 -10.24 21.35 -8.21
N LEU A 145 -9.49 21.36 -7.10
CA LEU A 145 -8.03 21.26 -7.14
C LEU A 145 -7.56 19.88 -7.61
N ILE A 146 -8.21 18.80 -7.18
CA ILE A 146 -7.90 17.44 -7.67
C ILE A 146 -8.23 17.33 -9.16
N ASP A 147 -9.41 17.80 -9.60
CA ASP A 147 -9.79 17.78 -11.02
C ASP A 147 -8.78 18.57 -11.88
N LYS A 148 -8.29 19.72 -11.39
CA LYS A 148 -7.25 20.52 -12.05
C LYS A 148 -5.93 19.75 -12.18
N MET A 149 -5.51 19.05 -11.13
CA MET A 149 -4.30 18.20 -11.14
C MET A 149 -4.44 17.03 -12.11
N VAL A 150 -5.57 16.33 -12.09
CA VAL A 150 -5.89 15.23 -13.01
C VAL A 150 -5.94 15.73 -14.46
N GLY A 151 -6.52 16.90 -14.71
CA GLY A 151 -6.51 17.55 -16.02
C GLY A 151 -5.10 17.81 -16.55
N ALA A 152 -4.18 18.25 -15.68
CA ALA A 152 -2.78 18.43 -16.05
C ALA A 152 -2.09 17.09 -16.38
N ARG A 153 -2.34 16.03 -15.61
CA ARG A 153 -1.85 14.67 -15.91
C ARG A 153 -2.27 14.21 -17.30
N ASN A 154 -3.57 14.32 -17.61
CA ASN A 154 -4.13 13.94 -18.91
C ASN A 154 -3.49 14.75 -20.05
N TYR A 155 -3.30 16.05 -19.86
CA TYR A 155 -2.66 16.92 -20.86
C TYR A 155 -1.23 16.47 -21.23
N PHE A 156 -0.42 16.07 -20.24
CA PHE A 156 0.94 15.61 -20.51
C PHE A 156 0.96 14.31 -21.32
N VAL A 157 0.15 13.32 -20.97
CA VAL A 157 0.18 12.01 -21.63
C VAL A 157 -0.48 12.02 -23.00
N GLN A 158 -1.43 12.92 -23.25
CA GLN A 158 -2.03 13.11 -24.58
C GLN A 158 -0.99 13.53 -25.63
N ARG A 159 0.02 14.28 -25.23
CA ARG A 159 1.17 14.64 -26.09
C ARG A 159 2.10 13.46 -26.38
N LEU A 160 2.04 12.42 -25.55
CA LEU A 160 2.74 11.16 -25.76
C LEU A 160 1.90 10.16 -26.57
N GLY A 161 0.70 10.54 -27.03
CA GLY A 161 -0.18 9.72 -27.85
C GLY A 161 -1.18 8.85 -27.08
N TYR A 162 -1.27 8.99 -25.75
CA TYR A 162 -2.23 8.25 -24.94
C TYR A 162 -3.57 8.99 -24.83
N LYS A 163 -4.66 8.24 -24.69
CA LYS A 163 -6.00 8.82 -24.52
C LYS A 163 -6.11 9.65 -23.23
N ASP A 164 -5.66 9.05 -22.13
CA ASP A 164 -5.74 9.59 -20.78
C ASP A 164 -4.64 8.99 -19.89
N PHE A 165 -4.52 9.48 -18.66
CA PHE A 165 -3.45 9.10 -17.73
C PHE A 165 -3.57 7.65 -17.26
N ALA A 166 -4.79 7.14 -17.11
CA ALA A 166 -5.02 5.73 -16.82
C ALA A 166 -4.53 4.82 -17.97
N SER A 167 -4.82 5.16 -19.23
CA SER A 167 -4.27 4.45 -20.40
C SER A 167 -2.74 4.44 -20.41
N TYR A 168 -2.12 5.59 -20.13
CA TYR A 168 -0.66 5.67 -20.03
C TYR A 168 -0.11 4.75 -18.93
N LYS A 169 -0.64 4.83 -17.71
CA LYS A 169 -0.16 4.04 -16.57
C LYS A 169 -0.36 2.54 -16.77
N CYS A 170 -1.50 2.09 -17.29
CA CYS A 170 -1.71 0.68 -17.60
C CYS A 170 -0.75 0.16 -18.67
N ASN A 171 -0.50 0.94 -19.73
CA ASN A 171 0.48 0.55 -20.74
C ASN A 171 1.90 0.52 -20.17
N TYR A 172 2.27 1.54 -19.40
CA TYR A 172 3.59 1.65 -18.79
C TYR A 172 3.90 0.52 -17.80
N LEU A 173 2.95 0.17 -16.94
CA LEU A 173 3.14 -0.86 -15.92
C LEU A 173 2.91 -2.26 -16.47
N PHE A 174 1.85 -2.44 -17.27
CA PHE A 174 1.36 -3.78 -17.61
C PHE A 174 1.37 -4.07 -19.11
N ASN A 175 1.72 -3.13 -19.99
CA ASN A 175 1.61 -3.26 -21.44
C ASN A 175 0.19 -3.75 -21.85
N LYS A 176 -0.83 -3.16 -21.23
CA LYS A 176 -2.25 -3.52 -21.38
C LYS A 176 -3.11 -2.27 -21.41
N ASP A 177 -4.31 -2.41 -21.97
CA ASP A 177 -5.34 -1.38 -21.87
C ASP A 177 -6.00 -1.38 -20.49
N PRO A 178 -6.53 -0.22 -20.03
CA PRO A 178 -7.27 -0.14 -18.77
C PRO A 178 -8.42 -1.15 -18.66
N GLU A 179 -9.06 -1.51 -19.77
CA GLU A 179 -10.18 -2.43 -19.78
C GLU A 179 -9.77 -3.86 -19.38
N ASN A 180 -8.60 -4.34 -19.84
CA ASN A 180 -8.09 -5.66 -19.43
C ASN A 180 -7.84 -5.71 -17.91
N VAL A 181 -7.24 -4.63 -17.37
CA VAL A 181 -6.99 -4.54 -15.94
C VAL A 181 -8.30 -4.50 -15.15
N LYS A 182 -9.27 -3.68 -15.58
CA LYS A 182 -10.60 -3.61 -14.96
C LYS A 182 -11.32 -4.95 -14.99
N ASN A 183 -11.35 -5.64 -16.13
CA ASN A 183 -11.98 -6.96 -16.28
C ASN A 183 -11.35 -7.98 -15.32
N THR A 184 -10.03 -7.99 -15.22
CA THR A 184 -9.29 -8.88 -14.30
C THR A 184 -9.68 -8.61 -12.84
N LEU A 185 -9.72 -7.33 -12.44
CA LEU A 185 -10.10 -6.92 -11.10
C LEU A 185 -11.57 -7.23 -10.80
N GLU A 186 -12.47 -7.07 -11.76
CA GLU A 186 -13.90 -7.39 -11.61
C GLU A 186 -14.13 -8.89 -11.41
N ILE A 187 -13.45 -9.73 -12.19
CA ILE A 187 -13.49 -11.19 -12.01
C ILE A 187 -12.98 -11.59 -10.62
N TYR A 188 -11.89 -10.97 -10.16
CA TYR A 188 -11.38 -11.21 -8.82
C TYR A 188 -12.35 -10.74 -7.73
N TYR A 189 -12.95 -9.55 -7.91
CA TYR A 189 -13.95 -9.00 -7.01
C TYR A 189 -15.17 -9.92 -6.84
N HIS A 190 -15.65 -10.53 -7.93
CA HIS A 190 -16.72 -11.53 -7.87
C HIS A 190 -16.34 -12.80 -7.11
N LYS A 191 -15.09 -13.24 -7.21
CA LYS A 191 -14.58 -14.36 -6.41
C LYS A 191 -14.60 -14.02 -4.92
N LEU A 192 -14.15 -12.82 -4.55
CA LEU A 192 -14.16 -12.33 -3.17
C LEU A 192 -15.59 -12.24 -2.61
N ILE A 193 -16.55 -11.71 -3.37
CA ILE A 193 -17.98 -11.70 -2.99
C ILE A 193 -18.48 -13.13 -2.74
N SER A 194 -18.12 -14.07 -3.60
CA SER A 194 -18.55 -15.46 -3.49
C SER A 194 -17.99 -16.13 -2.23
N SER A 195 -16.71 -15.89 -1.91
CA SER A 195 -16.07 -16.34 -0.67
C SER A 195 -16.76 -15.77 0.57
N LEU A 196 -17.09 -14.48 0.56
CA LEU A 196 -17.80 -13.84 1.67
C LEU A 196 -19.24 -14.35 1.82
N LYS A 197 -19.95 -14.61 0.73
CA LYS A 197 -21.28 -15.22 0.77
C LYS A 197 -21.23 -16.62 1.37
N ALA A 198 -20.29 -17.46 0.93
CA ALA A 198 -20.08 -18.78 1.52
C ALA A 198 -19.78 -18.70 3.03
N LEU A 199 -18.99 -17.71 3.45
CA LEU A 199 -18.77 -17.39 4.87
C LEU A 199 -20.06 -17.08 5.60
N CYS A 200 -20.86 -16.17 5.06
CA CYS A 200 -22.12 -15.75 5.65
C CYS A 200 -23.12 -16.91 5.75
N ASP A 201 -23.25 -17.72 4.69
CA ASP A 201 -24.14 -18.87 4.64
C ASP A 201 -23.78 -19.92 5.69
N HIS A 202 -22.48 -20.21 5.87
CA HIS A 202 -21.98 -21.16 6.87
C HIS A 202 -22.35 -20.75 8.31
N PHE A 203 -22.33 -19.45 8.60
CA PHE A 203 -22.65 -18.92 9.93
C PHE A 203 -24.09 -18.45 10.10
N GLY A 204 -24.92 -18.52 9.05
CA GLY A 204 -26.28 -17.98 9.03
C GLY A 204 -26.33 -16.46 9.25
N ILE A 205 -25.34 -15.73 8.72
CA ILE A 205 -25.21 -14.27 8.85
C ILE A 205 -25.77 -13.60 7.59
N ASP A 206 -26.50 -12.49 7.74
CA ASP A 206 -26.85 -11.66 6.59
C ASP A 206 -25.60 -10.96 6.06
N VAL A 207 -25.27 -11.20 4.79
CA VAL A 207 -24.13 -10.55 4.08
C VAL A 207 -24.16 -9.03 4.21
N LYS A 208 -25.35 -8.43 4.41
CA LYS A 208 -25.50 -6.98 4.62
C LYS A 208 -24.70 -6.44 5.82
N GLN A 209 -24.46 -7.27 6.84
CA GLN A 209 -23.63 -6.90 7.98
C GLN A 209 -22.19 -6.56 7.57
N PHE A 210 -21.71 -7.13 6.48
CA PHE A 210 -20.36 -6.90 5.96
C PHE A 210 -20.31 -5.95 4.75
N THR A 211 -21.44 -5.59 4.15
CA THR A 211 -21.52 -4.59 3.05
C THR A 211 -21.62 -3.15 3.54
N ASP A 212 -21.97 -2.94 4.81
CA ASP A 212 -22.07 -1.61 5.38
C ASP A 212 -20.68 -1.09 5.82
N PRO A 213 -20.15 -0.03 5.18
CA PRO A 213 -18.83 0.50 5.50
C PRO A 213 -18.71 1.06 6.93
N ALA A 214 -19.82 1.38 7.61
CA ALA A 214 -19.80 1.86 8.98
C ALA A 214 -19.66 0.71 10.00
N THR A 215 -20.28 -0.44 9.75
CA THR A 215 -20.41 -1.51 10.77
C THR A 215 -19.58 -2.74 10.50
N PHE A 216 -19.09 -2.97 9.27
CA PHE A 216 -18.45 -4.25 8.92
C PHE A 216 -17.28 -4.62 9.84
N ARG A 217 -16.49 -3.65 10.32
CA ARG A 217 -15.36 -3.89 11.23
C ARG A 217 -15.79 -4.41 12.59
N MET A 218 -16.91 -3.93 13.12
CA MET A 218 -17.52 -4.42 14.36
C MET A 218 -17.98 -5.87 14.16
N TYR A 219 -18.72 -6.16 13.08
CA TYR A 219 -19.19 -7.51 12.79
C TYR A 219 -18.05 -8.50 12.53
N GLN A 220 -17.00 -8.08 11.82
CA GLN A 220 -15.78 -8.87 11.58
C GLN A 220 -15.14 -9.24 12.91
N LYS A 221 -14.92 -8.27 13.80
CA LYS A 221 -14.36 -8.49 15.13
C LYS A 221 -15.23 -9.43 15.97
N ASN A 222 -16.56 -9.21 15.96
CA ASN A 222 -17.50 -10.03 16.73
C ASN A 222 -17.46 -11.50 16.29
N LEU A 223 -17.37 -11.78 14.99
CA LEU A 223 -17.24 -13.15 14.49
C LEU A 223 -15.90 -13.78 14.88
N VAL A 224 -14.80 -13.04 14.72
CA VAL A 224 -13.45 -13.50 15.13
C VAL A 224 -13.42 -13.86 16.62
N ASN A 225 -13.97 -12.99 17.47
CA ASN A 225 -14.04 -13.21 18.92
C ASN A 225 -14.95 -14.39 19.29
N ARG A 226 -16.12 -14.52 18.63
CA ARG A 226 -17.06 -15.62 18.87
C ARG A 226 -16.42 -16.98 18.64
N LEU A 227 -15.53 -17.09 17.66
CA LEU A 227 -14.82 -18.34 17.35
C LEU A 227 -13.55 -18.56 18.18
N SER A 228 -13.23 -17.63 19.08
CA SER A 228 -12.03 -17.68 19.93
C SER A 228 -10.78 -17.99 19.10
N LEU A 229 -10.63 -17.29 17.97
CA LEU A 229 -9.41 -17.41 17.16
C LEU A 229 -8.19 -17.04 18.02
N PRO A 230 -7.04 -17.72 17.83
CA PRO A 230 -5.83 -17.46 18.60
C PRO A 230 -5.49 -15.98 18.60
N CYS A 231 -5.31 -15.41 19.79
CA CYS A 231 -4.84 -14.04 19.92
C CYS A 231 -3.35 -14.00 19.56
N PHE A 232 -3.02 -13.39 18.43
CA PHE A 232 -1.64 -13.05 18.10
C PHE A 232 -1.22 -11.90 18.99
N ASN A 233 -0.24 -12.13 19.86
CA ASN A 233 0.23 -11.18 20.86
C ASN A 233 1.74 -11.36 21.06
N PHE A 234 2.50 -10.95 20.05
CA PHE A 234 3.94 -11.18 19.98
C PHE A 234 4.71 -9.87 20.06
N HIS A 235 5.85 -9.85 20.73
CA HIS A 235 6.79 -8.74 20.60
C HIS A 235 7.49 -8.77 19.24
N LEU A 236 7.92 -7.60 18.76
CA LEU A 236 8.62 -7.48 17.48
C LEU A 236 9.81 -8.43 17.37
N SER A 237 10.62 -8.57 18.42
CA SER A 237 11.77 -9.49 18.44
C SER A 237 11.37 -10.95 18.19
N GLU A 238 10.21 -11.38 18.70
CA GLU A 238 9.69 -12.74 18.49
C GLU A 238 9.26 -12.93 17.04
N ILE A 239 8.55 -11.95 16.48
CA ILE A 239 8.13 -11.97 15.07
C ILE A 239 9.34 -11.98 14.12
N LEU A 240 10.33 -11.11 14.34
CA LEU A 240 11.56 -11.11 13.54
C LEU A 240 12.28 -12.45 13.65
N GLY A 241 12.40 -13.00 14.85
CA GLY A 241 12.98 -14.32 15.07
C GLY A 241 12.28 -15.41 14.26
N LEU A 242 10.94 -15.44 14.27
CA LEU A 242 10.14 -16.39 13.50
C LEU A 242 10.33 -16.22 11.98
N ILE A 243 10.27 -14.98 11.48
CA ILE A 243 10.42 -14.68 10.05
C ILE A 243 11.78 -15.16 9.54
N PHE A 244 12.87 -14.81 10.22
CA PHE A 244 14.21 -15.17 9.73
C PHE A 244 14.57 -16.62 10.02
N THR A 245 13.97 -17.26 11.03
CA THR A 245 14.05 -18.72 11.17
C THR A 245 13.41 -19.42 9.98
N TYR A 246 12.24 -18.95 9.54
CA TYR A 246 11.58 -19.47 8.35
C TYR A 246 12.46 -19.33 7.10
N PHE A 247 12.96 -18.12 6.82
CA PHE A 247 13.82 -17.89 5.65
C PHE A 247 15.12 -18.70 5.70
N ASN A 248 15.76 -18.83 6.87
CA ASN A 248 16.96 -19.67 7.03
C ASN A 248 16.69 -21.16 6.75
N LYS A 249 15.50 -21.66 7.10
CA LYS A 249 15.12 -23.06 6.87
C LYS A 249 14.72 -23.32 5.42
N HIS A 250 14.15 -22.33 4.75
CA HIS A 250 13.50 -22.46 3.46
C HIS A 250 14.17 -21.69 2.33
N SER A 251 15.40 -21.23 2.51
CA SER A 251 16.16 -20.59 1.42
C SER A 251 17.63 -20.95 1.47
N GLN A 252 18.34 -20.65 0.39
CA GLN A 252 19.81 -20.79 0.33
C GLN A 252 20.55 -19.58 0.90
N ALA A 253 19.83 -18.59 1.43
CA ALA A 253 20.41 -17.43 2.09
C ALA A 253 20.45 -17.64 3.60
N HIS A 254 21.46 -17.06 4.24
CA HIS A 254 21.61 -17.03 5.68
C HIS A 254 21.30 -15.64 6.21
N PHE A 255 20.33 -15.57 7.12
CA PHE A 255 19.86 -14.36 7.78
C PHE A 255 20.32 -14.37 9.24
N SER A 256 20.95 -13.30 9.68
CA SER A 256 21.31 -13.07 11.08
C SER A 256 20.74 -11.74 11.54
N ILE A 257 20.23 -11.70 12.78
CA ILE A 257 19.61 -10.52 13.38
C ILE A 257 20.48 -10.06 14.55
N GLU A 258 20.83 -8.80 14.53
CA GLU A 258 21.56 -8.12 15.60
C GLU A 258 20.66 -7.01 16.19
N HIS A 259 20.40 -7.06 17.49
CA HIS A 259 19.67 -6.02 18.20
C HIS A 259 20.68 -4.99 18.73
N GLU A 260 20.99 -3.98 17.90
CA GLU A 260 21.97 -2.94 18.23
C GLU A 260 21.51 -2.03 19.38
N SER A 261 20.20 -1.72 19.45
CA SER A 261 19.61 -0.92 20.52
C SER A 261 18.10 -1.14 20.59
N MET A 262 17.44 -0.67 21.68
CA MET A 262 15.99 -0.78 21.87
C MET A 262 15.12 -0.28 20.70
N ASN A 263 15.68 0.53 19.81
CA ASN A 263 14.99 1.19 18.70
C ASN A 263 15.53 0.79 17.33
N ARG A 264 16.40 -0.23 17.25
CA ARG A 264 17.13 -0.57 16.03
C ARG A 264 17.55 -2.03 15.98
N TYR A 265 17.18 -2.69 14.89
CA TYR A 265 17.67 -4.02 14.50
C TYR A 265 18.47 -3.92 13.21
N VAL A 266 19.56 -4.67 13.11
CA VAL A 266 20.33 -4.87 11.88
C VAL A 266 20.19 -6.32 11.47
N ILE A 267 19.77 -6.54 10.23
CA ILE A 267 19.63 -7.85 9.64
C ILE A 267 20.72 -7.97 8.58
N ARG A 268 21.60 -8.96 8.73
CA ARG A 268 22.64 -9.27 7.74
C ARG A 268 22.23 -10.51 6.99
N VAL A 269 22.35 -10.44 5.66
CA VAL A 269 21.97 -11.51 4.76
C VAL A 269 23.17 -11.89 3.92
N SER A 270 23.56 -13.16 3.93
CA SER A 270 24.59 -13.73 3.07
C SER A 270 24.00 -14.78 2.15
N THR A 271 24.31 -14.71 0.86
CA THR A 271 23.83 -15.64 -0.16
C THR A 271 24.89 -16.70 -0.46
N HIS A 272 24.50 -17.78 -1.15
CA HIS A 272 25.39 -18.89 -1.54
C HIS A 272 26.54 -18.49 -2.48
N ASN A 273 26.50 -17.29 -3.09
CA ASN A 273 27.53 -16.76 -3.99
C ASN A 273 28.47 -15.76 -3.29
N ASP A 274 28.61 -15.85 -1.97
CA ASP A 274 29.40 -14.96 -1.10
C ASP A 274 29.02 -13.47 -1.15
N ARG A 275 27.90 -13.12 -1.82
CA ARG A 275 27.36 -11.76 -1.80
C ARG A 275 26.56 -11.54 -0.52
N SER A 276 26.67 -10.35 0.03
CA SER A 276 25.97 -9.97 1.27
C SER A 276 25.37 -8.57 1.18
N PHE A 277 24.27 -8.38 1.89
CA PHE A 277 23.65 -7.09 2.13
C PHE A 277 23.19 -7.03 3.57
N CYS A 278 22.86 -5.83 4.03
CA CYS A 278 22.15 -5.70 5.28
C CYS A 278 20.94 -4.78 5.13
N PHE A 279 20.04 -4.88 6.08
CA PHE A 279 18.97 -3.91 6.21
C PHE A 279 18.67 -3.64 7.67
N VAL A 280 18.13 -2.46 7.91
CA VAL A 280 17.87 -1.93 9.25
C VAL A 280 16.36 -1.83 9.45
N ILE A 281 15.91 -2.22 10.63
CA ILE A 281 14.56 -1.93 11.12
C ILE A 281 14.72 -0.93 12.25
N GLN A 282 14.24 0.29 12.03
CA GLN A 282 14.43 1.40 12.95
C GLN A 282 13.10 1.99 13.40
N VAL A 283 13.09 2.53 14.62
CA VAL A 283 11.94 3.27 15.13
C VAL A 283 11.68 4.54 14.32
N CYS A 284 10.43 4.74 13.93
CA CYS A 284 9.95 5.96 13.32
C CYS A 284 9.44 6.90 14.41
N GLN A 285 9.94 8.14 14.42
CA GLN A 285 9.45 9.20 15.33
C GLN A 285 8.10 9.75 14.86
N ILE A 286 7.84 9.69 13.55
CA ILE A 286 6.55 10.00 12.96
C ILE A 286 5.63 8.77 13.13
N GLN A 287 4.32 8.95 13.38
CA GLN A 287 3.37 7.83 13.50
C GLN A 287 3.02 7.16 12.15
N CYS A 288 4.00 6.98 11.26
CA CYS A 288 3.90 6.26 10.00
C CYS A 288 4.87 5.07 9.96
N THR A 289 4.52 4.07 9.15
CA THR A 289 5.44 3.02 8.72
C THR A 289 5.88 3.40 7.32
N VAL A 290 7.19 3.41 7.07
CA VAL A 290 7.77 3.79 5.79
C VAL A 290 9.00 2.92 5.54
N THR A 291 9.00 2.13 4.48
CA THR A 291 10.25 1.58 3.94
C THR A 291 10.89 2.61 3.03
N ALA A 292 12.11 3.01 3.39
CA ALA A 292 12.96 3.83 2.54
C ALA A 292 14.14 2.97 2.07
N ILE A 293 14.59 3.20 0.85
CA ILE A 293 15.92 2.74 0.50
C ILE A 293 16.87 3.62 1.33
N SER A 294 17.66 3.04 2.23
CA SER A 294 18.75 3.77 2.88
C SER A 294 20.08 3.48 2.16
N CYS A 295 21.10 4.23 2.56
CA CYS A 295 22.43 4.26 1.97
C CYS A 295 23.06 2.86 1.78
N ASP A 296 23.38 2.49 0.54
CA ASP A 296 24.75 2.50 0.01
C ASP A 296 24.91 1.54 -1.18
N GLU A 297 25.74 1.96 -2.14
CA GLU A 297 26.39 1.19 -3.20
C GLU A 297 25.61 -0.03 -3.71
N ILE A 298 24.94 0.10 -4.87
CA ILE A 298 24.13 -0.93 -5.54
C ILE A 298 24.88 -2.27 -5.75
N PHE A 299 26.19 -2.39 -5.45
CA PHE A 299 26.96 -3.58 -5.78
C PHE A 299 27.78 -4.22 -4.65
N ASP A 300 28.03 -3.55 -3.52
CA ASP A 300 28.64 -4.17 -2.32
C ASP A 300 28.23 -3.42 -1.05
N SER A 301 27.85 -4.14 0.02
CA SER A 301 27.54 -3.60 1.36
C SER A 301 26.30 -2.68 1.52
N SER A 302 25.35 -2.72 0.58
CA SER A 302 24.12 -1.91 0.64
C SER A 302 23.31 -2.12 1.93
N VAL A 303 22.81 -1.00 2.50
CA VAL A 303 21.93 -1.01 3.67
C VAL A 303 20.55 -0.48 3.29
N SER A 304 19.51 -1.31 3.23
CA SER A 304 18.12 -0.80 3.11
C SER A 304 17.52 -0.53 4.50
N THR A 305 16.66 0.47 4.70
CA THR A 305 16.09 0.75 6.04
C THR A 305 14.57 0.84 6.00
N THR A 306 13.90 0.05 6.84
CA THR A 306 12.49 0.29 7.14
C THR A 306 12.33 1.02 8.46
N TYR A 307 11.45 2.00 8.47
CA TYR A 307 11.07 2.78 9.64
C TYR A 307 9.69 2.32 10.10
N LEU A 308 9.63 1.67 11.27
CA LEU A 308 8.40 1.18 11.86
C LEU A 308 7.93 2.11 12.99
N LYS A 309 6.62 2.32 13.12
CA LYS A 309 6.04 3.13 14.23
C LYS A 309 6.58 2.69 15.60
N SER A 310 6.87 3.64 16.48
CA SER A 310 7.37 3.36 17.83
C SER A 310 6.53 2.36 18.64
N ALA A 311 5.20 2.39 18.51
CA ALA A 311 4.34 1.41 19.19
C ALA A 311 4.70 -0.05 18.85
N LEU A 312 5.18 -0.32 17.62
CA LEU A 312 5.56 -1.66 17.18
C LEU A 312 6.79 -2.22 17.92
N PHE A 313 7.64 -1.35 18.47
CA PHE A 313 8.82 -1.78 19.24
C PHE A 313 8.50 -2.06 20.72
N HIS A 314 7.45 -1.42 21.26
CA HIS A 314 7.24 -1.37 22.71
C HIS A 314 5.95 -2.03 23.16
N GLN A 315 5.06 -2.39 22.24
CA GLN A 315 3.79 -3.06 22.53
C GLN A 315 3.73 -4.43 21.85
N PRO A 316 3.00 -5.39 22.44
CA PRO A 316 2.65 -6.61 21.75
C PRO A 316 1.90 -6.32 20.44
N LEU A 317 2.24 -7.08 19.40
CA LEU A 317 1.73 -6.94 18.04
C LEU A 317 0.53 -7.85 17.84
N GLY A 318 -0.57 -7.25 17.38
CA GLY A 318 -1.71 -7.97 16.84
C GLY A 318 -1.47 -8.39 15.39
N ILE A 319 -2.43 -9.12 14.83
CA ILE A 319 -2.29 -9.69 13.48
C ILE A 319 -2.11 -8.63 12.38
N ALA A 320 -2.75 -7.46 12.52
CA ALA A 320 -2.63 -6.38 11.56
C ALA A 320 -1.23 -5.75 11.59
N GLU A 321 -0.67 -5.59 12.79
CA GLU A 321 0.70 -5.12 12.98
C GLU A 321 1.71 -6.14 12.46
N ILE A 322 1.50 -7.43 12.73
CA ILE A 322 2.34 -8.52 12.21
C ILE A 322 2.34 -8.53 10.68
N LYS A 323 1.16 -8.44 10.04
CA LYS A 323 1.05 -8.31 8.56
C LYS A 323 1.86 -7.13 8.05
N THR A 324 1.75 -5.97 8.71
CA THR A 324 2.53 -4.78 8.34
C THR A 324 4.03 -5.03 8.44
N VAL A 325 4.52 -5.63 9.53
CA VAL A 325 5.95 -5.93 9.71
C VAL A 325 6.45 -6.89 8.63
N VAL A 326 5.68 -7.95 8.34
CA VAL A 326 6.03 -8.94 7.32
C VAL A 326 6.05 -8.31 5.92
N HIS A 327 5.07 -7.47 5.61
CA HIS A 327 4.98 -6.73 4.35
C HIS A 327 6.27 -5.91 4.09
N GLU A 328 6.66 -5.08 5.06
CA GLU A 328 7.86 -4.24 4.92
C GLU A 328 9.15 -5.06 4.80
N ILE A 329 9.24 -6.20 5.52
CA ILE A 329 10.39 -7.11 5.40
C ILE A 329 10.46 -7.72 4.00
N GLY A 330 9.32 -8.08 3.39
CA GLY A 330 9.28 -8.56 2.01
C GLY A 330 9.83 -7.54 1.01
N HIS A 331 9.49 -6.25 1.18
CA HIS A 331 10.11 -5.18 0.39
C HIS A 331 11.62 -5.09 0.62
N LEU A 332 12.08 -5.08 1.87
CA LEU A 332 13.51 -4.98 2.20
C LEU A 332 14.35 -6.12 1.61
N ILE A 333 13.86 -7.36 1.69
CA ILE A 333 14.53 -8.52 1.11
C ILE A 333 14.59 -8.36 -0.42
N SER A 334 13.50 -7.96 -1.05
CA SER A 334 13.44 -7.81 -2.51
C SER A 334 14.35 -6.67 -3.01
N ILE A 335 14.37 -5.53 -2.32
CA ILE A 335 15.27 -4.39 -2.61
C ILE A 335 16.74 -4.84 -2.49
N GLY A 336 17.11 -5.43 -1.36
CA GLY A 336 18.48 -5.83 -1.09
C GLY A 336 18.99 -6.87 -2.09
N MET A 337 18.15 -7.85 -2.40
CA MET A 337 18.53 -8.86 -3.38
C MET A 337 18.53 -8.35 -4.84
N SER A 338 17.61 -7.46 -5.21
CA SER A 338 17.62 -6.80 -6.53
C SER A 338 18.90 -5.98 -6.71
N SER A 339 19.31 -5.25 -5.68
CA SER A 339 20.51 -4.42 -5.68
C SER A 339 21.76 -5.27 -5.94
N ILE A 340 21.97 -6.31 -5.12
CA ILE A 340 23.08 -7.28 -5.27
C ILE A 340 23.21 -7.86 -6.68
N ASN A 341 22.10 -7.96 -7.42
CA ASN A 341 22.05 -8.59 -8.73
C ASN A 341 22.25 -7.65 -9.93
N GLY A 342 22.56 -6.37 -9.73
CA GLY A 342 22.63 -5.44 -10.88
C GLY A 342 21.41 -4.55 -11.05
N GLY A 343 20.33 -4.82 -10.32
CA GLY A 343 18.99 -4.31 -10.61
C GLY A 343 18.73 -2.93 -10.02
N LEU A 344 17.88 -2.17 -10.71
CA LEU A 344 17.28 -0.96 -10.18
C LEU A 344 15.86 -1.30 -9.72
N TYR A 345 15.67 -1.58 -8.43
CA TYR A 345 14.42 -2.12 -7.88
C TYR A 345 13.15 -1.40 -8.35
N HIS A 346 13.08 -0.07 -8.17
CA HIS A 346 11.92 0.73 -8.59
C HIS A 346 11.68 0.72 -10.10
N SER A 347 12.70 0.40 -10.89
CA SER A 347 12.65 0.31 -12.34
C SER A 347 12.30 -1.08 -12.84
N ASP A 348 12.87 -2.10 -12.23
CA ASP A 348 12.72 -3.46 -12.72
C ASP A 348 11.43 -4.09 -12.19
N PHE A 349 10.95 -3.65 -11.02
CA PHE A 349 9.77 -4.18 -10.34
C PHE A 349 8.56 -3.23 -10.35
N ARG A 350 8.52 -2.19 -11.21
CA ARG A 350 7.45 -1.16 -11.18
C ARG A 350 6.03 -1.72 -11.06
N ALA A 351 5.76 -2.79 -11.82
CA ALA A 351 4.47 -3.44 -11.94
C ALA A 351 4.21 -4.52 -10.88
N THR A 352 5.28 -4.95 -10.21
CA THR A 352 5.35 -6.16 -9.38
C THR A 352 5.91 -5.86 -7.98
N ILE A 353 6.05 -4.58 -7.64
CA ILE A 353 6.74 -4.09 -6.44
C ILE A 353 6.08 -4.59 -5.15
N GLU A 354 4.76 -4.82 -5.19
CA GLU A 354 3.97 -5.28 -4.04
C GLU A 354 3.91 -6.82 -3.98
N ILE A 355 4.31 -7.56 -5.03
CA ILE A 355 4.25 -9.03 -5.02
C ILE A 355 5.14 -9.62 -3.91
N PRO A 356 6.42 -9.23 -3.74
CA PRO A 356 7.26 -9.81 -2.69
C PRO A 356 6.74 -9.56 -1.27
N SER A 357 6.25 -8.34 -0.99
CA SER A 357 5.70 -7.98 0.32
C SER A 357 4.41 -8.74 0.61
N GLN A 358 3.48 -8.80 -0.34
CA GLN A 358 2.22 -9.54 -0.18
C GLN A 358 2.43 -11.06 -0.15
N LEU A 359 3.38 -11.59 -0.93
CA LEU A 359 3.74 -13.01 -0.92
C LEU A 359 4.32 -13.41 0.44
N SER A 360 5.12 -12.53 1.06
CA SER A 360 5.62 -12.72 2.42
C SER A 360 4.47 -12.87 3.41
N GLU A 361 3.44 -12.01 3.31
CA GLU A 361 2.27 -12.07 4.18
C GLU A 361 1.55 -13.41 4.08
N HIS A 362 1.20 -13.85 2.86
CA HIS A 362 0.48 -15.12 2.65
C HIS A 362 1.24 -16.31 3.21
N ILE A 363 2.55 -16.37 2.97
CA ILE A 363 3.38 -17.50 3.40
C ILE A 363 3.57 -17.50 4.91
N PHE A 364 3.93 -16.35 5.48
CA PHE A 364 4.22 -16.26 6.90
C PHE A 364 2.98 -16.44 7.77
N LEU A 365 1.83 -15.86 7.38
CA LEU A 365 0.58 -16.05 8.11
C LEU A 365 0.13 -17.50 8.13
N ASN A 366 0.29 -18.21 7.01
CA ASN A 366 0.01 -19.64 6.95
C ASN A 366 0.95 -20.43 7.85
N GLU A 367 2.26 -20.16 7.83
CA GLU A 367 3.23 -20.84 8.72
C GLU A 367 2.94 -20.58 10.20
N LEU A 368 2.61 -19.33 10.56
CA LEU A 368 2.29 -18.95 11.93
C LEU A 368 1.08 -19.73 12.47
N VAL A 369 0.14 -20.08 11.59
CA VAL A 369 -1.08 -20.82 11.93
C VAL A 369 -1.01 -22.32 11.73
N CYS A 370 -0.15 -22.85 10.85
CA CYS A 370 0.07 -24.30 10.70
C CYS A 370 0.43 -24.99 12.02
N ASN A 371 1.00 -24.24 12.97
CA ASN A 371 1.32 -24.73 14.32
C ASN A 371 0.15 -24.64 15.32
N THR A 372 -1.02 -24.15 14.91
CA THR A 372 -2.20 -23.97 15.76
C THR A 372 -3.34 -24.90 15.33
N ALA A 373 -3.90 -25.66 16.27
CA ALA A 373 -5.06 -26.50 16.01
C ALA A 373 -6.32 -25.64 15.80
N MET A 374 -6.76 -25.49 14.56
CA MET A 374 -8.01 -24.81 14.19
C MET A 374 -9.05 -25.81 13.70
N ASN A 375 -10.31 -25.62 14.10
CA ASN A 375 -11.44 -26.32 13.47
C ASN A 375 -11.81 -25.68 12.11
N GLU A 376 -12.70 -26.31 11.36
CA GLU A 376 -13.13 -25.85 10.03
C GLU A 376 -13.65 -24.40 10.04
N SER A 377 -14.55 -24.07 10.99
CA SER A 377 -15.10 -22.72 11.12
C SER A 377 -14.03 -21.66 11.45
N GLN A 378 -13.07 -22.00 12.32
CA GLN A 378 -11.95 -21.13 12.64
C GLN A 378 -11.04 -20.92 11.43
N LYS A 379 -10.69 -21.99 10.71
CA LYS A 379 -9.88 -21.92 9.51
C LYS A 379 -10.55 -21.07 8.43
N MET A 380 -11.86 -21.22 8.25
CA MET A 380 -12.63 -20.45 7.28
C MET A 380 -12.66 -18.95 7.57
N VAL A 381 -12.84 -18.55 8.85
CA VAL A 381 -12.74 -17.13 9.24
C VAL A 381 -11.31 -16.62 9.15
N PHE A 382 -10.32 -17.44 9.52
CA PHE A 382 -8.92 -17.06 9.38
C PHE A 382 -8.55 -16.78 7.92
N ASP A 383 -8.90 -17.69 7.01
CA ASP A 383 -8.58 -17.56 5.59
C ASP A 383 -9.27 -16.33 4.97
N ASN A 384 -10.54 -16.08 5.32
CA ASN A 384 -11.29 -14.96 4.75
C ASN A 384 -10.95 -13.60 5.38
N PHE A 385 -10.82 -13.49 6.70
CA PHE A 385 -10.71 -12.21 7.40
C PHE A 385 -9.30 -11.85 7.87
N ILE A 386 -8.36 -12.79 7.84
CA ILE A 386 -7.00 -12.57 8.33
C ILE A 386 -5.98 -12.77 7.20
N CYS A 387 -6.00 -13.95 6.56
CA CYS A 387 -5.07 -14.28 5.49
C CYS A 387 -5.36 -13.42 4.25
N MET A 388 -6.53 -13.62 3.62
CA MET A 388 -6.94 -12.83 2.46
C MET A 388 -7.44 -11.44 2.83
N ASP A 389 -8.05 -11.26 4.01
CA ASP A 389 -8.75 -10.03 4.40
C ASP A 389 -9.72 -9.53 3.30
N VAL A 390 -10.65 -10.42 2.90
CA VAL A 390 -11.58 -10.26 1.77
C VAL A 390 -12.25 -8.89 1.74
N LEU A 391 -12.63 -8.34 2.90
CA LEU A 391 -13.28 -7.03 3.00
C LEU A 391 -12.33 -5.88 2.67
N ASP A 392 -11.08 -5.95 3.13
CA ASP A 392 -10.07 -4.95 2.79
C ASP A 392 -9.71 -5.04 1.31
N GLU A 393 -9.51 -6.26 0.78
CA GLU A 393 -9.20 -6.50 -0.64
C GLU A 393 -10.29 -5.99 -1.58
N MET A 394 -11.56 -6.25 -1.28
CA MET A 394 -12.68 -5.69 -2.03
C MET A 394 -12.65 -4.16 -2.04
N ARG A 395 -12.34 -3.54 -0.90
CA ARG A 395 -12.18 -2.09 -0.81
C ARG A 395 -10.97 -1.59 -1.62
N GLN A 396 -9.84 -2.31 -1.63
CA GLN A 396 -8.67 -1.95 -2.45
C GLN A 396 -9.02 -1.94 -3.94
N ILE A 397 -9.83 -2.92 -4.39
CA ILE A 397 -10.32 -2.98 -5.77
C ILE A 397 -11.21 -1.77 -6.08
N GLU A 398 -12.16 -1.44 -5.21
CA GLU A 398 -13.01 -0.24 -5.40
C GLU A 398 -12.18 1.05 -5.47
N PHE A 399 -11.13 1.19 -4.66
CA PHE A 399 -10.20 2.32 -4.76
C PHE A 399 -9.43 2.34 -6.08
N ALA A 400 -9.04 1.17 -6.62
CA ALA A 400 -8.44 1.10 -7.96
C ALA A 400 -9.42 1.55 -9.06
N PHE A 401 -10.70 1.23 -8.94
CA PHE A 401 -11.72 1.73 -9.87
C PHE A 401 -11.90 3.25 -9.76
N ILE A 402 -11.99 3.80 -8.54
CA ILE A 402 -12.03 5.27 -8.33
C ILE A 402 -10.83 5.94 -9.01
N ASP A 403 -9.63 5.40 -8.80
CA ASP A 403 -8.39 5.89 -9.40
C ASP A 403 -8.46 5.89 -10.94
N PHE A 404 -8.95 4.80 -11.53
CA PHE A 404 -9.16 4.72 -12.97
C PHE A 404 -10.14 5.76 -13.50
N TYR A 405 -11.30 5.95 -12.87
CA TYR A 405 -12.28 6.93 -13.37
C TYR A 405 -11.71 8.34 -13.35
N LEU A 406 -11.08 8.72 -12.24
CA LEU A 406 -10.45 10.03 -12.12
C LEU A 406 -9.38 10.20 -13.20
N HIS A 407 -8.45 9.26 -13.32
CA HIS A 407 -7.36 9.36 -14.29
C HIS A 407 -7.75 9.05 -15.74
N SER A 408 -9.00 8.67 -16.00
CA SER A 408 -9.64 8.69 -17.31
C SER A 408 -10.33 10.02 -17.65
N GLY A 409 -10.27 11.00 -16.74
CA GLY A 409 -10.81 12.36 -16.93
C GLY A 409 -12.24 12.57 -16.42
N VAL A 410 -12.78 11.65 -15.62
CA VAL A 410 -14.07 11.86 -14.93
C VAL A 410 -13.86 12.83 -13.78
N ALA A 411 -14.68 13.88 -13.70
CA ALA A 411 -14.64 14.82 -12.59
C ALA A 411 -15.12 14.15 -11.29
N ILE A 412 -14.56 14.56 -10.13
CA ILE A 412 -14.97 13.99 -8.84
C ILE A 412 -16.49 14.10 -8.61
N SER A 413 -17.10 15.21 -9.03
CA SER A 413 -18.54 15.46 -8.90
C SER A 413 -19.41 14.46 -9.66
N ASP A 414 -18.84 13.76 -10.64
CA ASP A 414 -19.56 12.83 -11.51
C ASP A 414 -19.37 11.35 -11.10
N LEU A 415 -18.55 11.10 -10.09
CA LEU A 415 -18.39 9.78 -9.47
C LEU A 415 -19.70 9.38 -8.79
N THR A 416 -20.21 8.20 -9.16
CA THR A 416 -21.35 7.57 -8.52
C THR A 416 -21.05 6.09 -8.25
N PRO A 417 -21.60 5.49 -7.18
CA PRO A 417 -21.35 4.08 -6.85
C PRO A 417 -21.72 3.12 -7.99
N GLU A 418 -22.79 3.40 -8.74
CA GLU A 418 -23.28 2.56 -9.83
C GLU A 418 -22.33 2.51 -11.03
N LYS A 419 -21.43 3.50 -11.14
CA LYS A 419 -20.46 3.59 -12.22
C LYS A 419 -19.14 2.91 -11.91
N LEU A 420 -18.86 2.49 -10.67
CA LEU A 420 -17.51 2.03 -10.34
C LEU A 420 -17.20 0.66 -10.93
N ILE A 421 -18.05 -0.35 -10.70
CA ILE A 421 -17.82 -1.71 -11.20
C ILE A 421 -18.99 -2.06 -12.13
N ASN A 422 -18.69 -2.23 -13.41
CA ASN A 422 -19.70 -2.41 -14.45
C ASN A 422 -20.57 -3.64 -14.12
N GLY A 423 -21.89 -3.49 -14.03
CA GLY A 423 -22.80 -4.61 -13.77
C GLY A 423 -22.74 -5.23 -12.35
N SER A 424 -21.87 -4.74 -11.46
CA SER A 424 -21.74 -5.24 -10.09
C SER A 424 -22.10 -4.17 -9.07
N PRO A 425 -22.93 -4.48 -8.05
CA PRO A 425 -23.10 -3.54 -6.95
C PRO A 425 -21.74 -3.33 -6.26
N CYS A 426 -21.35 -2.07 -6.07
CA CYS A 426 -20.29 -1.74 -5.11
C CYS A 426 -20.67 -2.36 -3.78
N PHE A 427 -19.84 -3.29 -3.31
CA PHE A 427 -20.11 -4.05 -2.12
C PHE A 427 -20.07 -3.15 -0.90
N PHE A 428 -19.21 -2.14 -0.89
CA PHE A 428 -19.37 -1.00 0.00
C PHE A 428 -20.20 0.06 -0.71
N ASN A 429 -21.50 0.11 -0.38
CA ASN A 429 -22.35 1.20 -0.80
C ASN A 429 -21.88 2.47 -0.07
N TYR A 430 -21.01 3.25 -0.71
CA TYR A 430 -20.55 4.53 -0.20
C TYR A 430 -21.53 5.63 -0.64
N PRO A 431 -22.52 6.02 0.17
CA PRO A 431 -23.45 7.09 -0.20
C PRO A 431 -22.75 8.41 -0.57
N THR A 432 -21.50 8.59 -0.15
CA THR A 432 -20.69 9.78 -0.41
C THR A 432 -19.34 9.45 -1.07
N ILE A 433 -19.39 8.63 -2.13
CA ILE A 433 -18.21 8.19 -2.88
C ILE A 433 -17.27 9.31 -3.32
N GLN A 434 -17.82 10.49 -3.65
CA GLN A 434 -17.09 11.67 -4.12
C GLN A 434 -16.07 12.20 -3.10
N THR A 435 -16.27 11.93 -1.81
CA THR A 435 -15.31 12.34 -0.77
C THR A 435 -14.16 11.36 -0.61
N LYS A 436 -14.26 10.12 -1.11
CA LYS A 436 -13.21 9.10 -0.97
C LYS A 436 -11.87 9.54 -1.57
N PRO A 437 -11.80 10.12 -2.78
CA PRO A 437 -10.55 10.63 -3.33
C PRO A 437 -9.81 11.57 -2.38
N VAL A 438 -10.51 12.41 -1.61
CA VAL A 438 -9.90 13.36 -0.65
C VAL A 438 -9.03 12.64 0.39
N TYR A 439 -9.39 11.42 0.78
CA TYR A 439 -8.68 10.64 1.78
C TYR A 439 -7.70 9.62 1.20
N LEU A 440 -7.61 9.50 -0.13
CA LEU A 440 -6.70 8.59 -0.83
C LEU A 440 -5.42 9.32 -1.24
N GLU A 441 -4.50 9.52 -0.29
CA GLU A 441 -3.23 10.21 -0.57
C GLU A 441 -2.41 9.54 -1.69
N HIS A 442 -2.45 8.20 -1.77
CA HIS A 442 -1.76 7.40 -2.78
C HIS A 442 -1.99 7.90 -4.21
N ILE A 443 -3.22 8.30 -4.54
CA ILE A 443 -3.62 8.70 -5.91
C ILE A 443 -3.62 10.22 -6.13
N ILE A 444 -3.34 10.99 -5.08
CA ILE A 444 -3.19 12.44 -5.14
C ILE A 444 -1.70 12.79 -5.18
N SER A 445 -0.95 12.41 -4.14
CA SER A 445 0.43 12.85 -3.91
C SER A 445 1.38 11.72 -3.48
N GLY A 446 0.93 10.46 -3.52
CA GLY A 446 1.67 9.31 -2.99
C GLY A 446 2.35 8.43 -4.04
N GLY A 447 2.43 8.86 -5.31
CA GLY A 447 3.15 8.12 -6.36
C GLY A 447 2.42 6.89 -6.94
N ARG A 448 1.13 6.72 -6.64
CA ARG A 448 0.28 5.62 -7.15
C ARG A 448 -0.84 6.12 -8.05
N GLU A 449 -0.67 7.29 -8.65
CA GLU A 449 -1.74 7.94 -9.41
C GLU A 449 -1.97 7.20 -10.72
N GLY A 450 -3.22 6.82 -11.01
CA GLY A 450 -3.57 5.95 -12.13
C GLY A 450 -2.99 4.52 -12.02
N ALA A 451 -2.45 4.15 -10.85
CA ALA A 451 -1.71 2.92 -10.61
C ALA A 451 -2.12 2.21 -9.31
N TYR A 452 -3.20 2.63 -8.64
CA TYR A 452 -3.65 1.99 -7.41
C TYR A 452 -4.03 0.52 -7.60
N SER A 453 -4.39 0.13 -8.84
CA SER A 453 -4.61 -1.25 -9.28
C SER A 453 -3.42 -2.18 -9.05
N LEU A 454 -2.21 -1.65 -8.87
CA LEU A 454 -1.03 -2.44 -8.49
C LEU A 454 -1.31 -3.29 -7.25
N TYR A 455 -1.87 -2.70 -6.19
CA TYR A 455 -2.11 -3.43 -4.93
C TYR A 455 -2.96 -4.69 -5.10
N PRO A 456 -4.21 -4.61 -5.61
CA PRO A 456 -5.02 -5.81 -5.77
C PRO A 456 -4.48 -6.75 -6.86
N LEU A 457 -3.92 -6.24 -7.97
CA LEU A 457 -3.34 -7.13 -9.00
C LEU A 457 -2.16 -7.94 -8.47
N ASN A 458 -1.24 -7.27 -7.77
CA ASN A 458 -0.07 -7.92 -7.19
C ASN A 458 -0.51 -8.95 -6.14
N ASN A 459 -1.58 -8.66 -5.38
CA ASN A 459 -2.06 -9.59 -4.36
C ASN A 459 -2.65 -10.87 -4.97
N ILE A 460 -3.35 -10.76 -6.11
CA ILE A 460 -3.82 -11.96 -6.83
C ILE A 460 -2.62 -12.83 -7.26
N VAL A 461 -1.54 -12.22 -7.76
CA VAL A 461 -0.33 -12.97 -8.13
C VAL A 461 0.32 -13.58 -6.88
N ALA A 462 0.53 -12.78 -5.84
CA ALA A 462 1.13 -13.21 -4.58
C ALA A 462 0.37 -14.37 -3.96
N HIS A 463 -0.96 -14.31 -3.90
CA HIS A 463 -1.80 -15.38 -3.41
C HIS A 463 -1.66 -16.65 -4.28
N SER A 464 -1.71 -16.52 -5.61
CA SER A 464 -1.52 -17.65 -6.53
C SER A 464 -0.14 -18.29 -6.39
N LEU A 465 0.91 -17.48 -6.21
CA LEU A 465 2.27 -17.95 -5.98
C LEU A 465 2.38 -18.64 -4.63
N SER A 466 1.81 -18.08 -3.56
CA SER A 466 1.88 -18.68 -2.22
C SER A 466 1.37 -20.12 -2.14
N ALA A 467 0.42 -20.47 -3.02
CA ALA A 467 -0.13 -21.83 -3.13
C ALA A 467 0.71 -22.79 -3.98
N THR A 468 1.62 -22.29 -4.82
CA THR A 468 2.27 -23.07 -5.88
C THR A 468 3.80 -23.09 -5.79
N ILE A 469 4.42 -22.10 -5.16
CA ILE A 469 5.88 -22.04 -5.07
C ILE A 469 6.40 -23.03 -4.04
N PRO A 470 7.44 -23.81 -4.36
CA PRO A 470 8.20 -24.53 -3.35
C PRO A 470 8.81 -23.54 -2.35
N PRO A 471 8.78 -23.81 -1.03
CA PRO A 471 9.38 -22.90 -0.04
C PRO A 471 10.83 -22.53 -0.36
N THR A 472 11.61 -23.48 -0.88
CA THR A 472 13.03 -23.33 -1.28
C THR A 472 13.28 -22.30 -2.37
N CYS A 473 12.26 -21.90 -3.12
CA CYS A 473 12.36 -21.01 -4.27
C CYS A 473 11.80 -19.60 -3.99
N ILE A 474 11.36 -19.32 -2.75
CA ILE A 474 10.70 -18.04 -2.42
C ILE A 474 11.56 -16.82 -2.78
N LEU A 475 12.87 -16.87 -2.51
CA LEU A 475 13.79 -15.77 -2.80
C LEU A 475 14.07 -15.60 -4.29
N ASP A 476 13.92 -16.65 -5.10
CA ASP A 476 14.05 -16.54 -6.56
C ASP A 476 12.94 -15.63 -7.12
N TYR A 477 11.72 -15.75 -6.57
CA TYR A 477 10.60 -14.87 -6.92
C TYR A 477 10.78 -13.44 -6.41
N TYR A 478 11.56 -13.20 -5.35
CA TYR A 478 11.79 -11.83 -4.83
C TYR A 478 12.81 -11.06 -5.67
N THR A 479 13.53 -11.76 -6.55
CA THR A 479 14.66 -11.22 -7.31
C THR A 479 14.47 -11.26 -8.81
N ASN A 480 13.55 -12.07 -9.30
CA ASN A 480 13.33 -12.24 -10.73
C ASN A 480 12.15 -11.39 -11.22
N ALA A 481 12.45 -10.12 -11.55
CA ALA A 481 11.50 -9.20 -12.14
C ALA A 481 10.82 -9.75 -13.40
N GLU A 482 11.56 -10.46 -14.26
CA GLU A 482 11.01 -11.04 -15.49
C GLU A 482 9.95 -12.11 -15.18
N MET A 483 10.23 -13.03 -14.26
CA MET A 483 9.26 -14.04 -13.82
C MET A 483 8.01 -13.41 -13.21
N LEU A 484 8.17 -12.40 -12.36
CA LEU A 484 7.03 -11.69 -11.76
C LEU A 484 6.22 -10.93 -12.82
N ASN A 485 6.90 -10.28 -13.77
CA ASN A 485 6.24 -9.58 -14.87
C ASN A 485 5.47 -10.57 -15.75
N ASN A 486 6.07 -11.71 -16.09
CA ASN A 486 5.38 -12.76 -16.83
C ASN A 486 4.14 -13.28 -16.07
N ALA A 487 4.25 -13.47 -14.76
CA ALA A 487 3.13 -13.88 -13.92
C ALA A 487 1.98 -12.85 -13.95
N ILE A 488 2.27 -11.57 -13.71
CA ILE A 488 1.23 -10.54 -13.72
C ILE A 488 0.62 -10.34 -15.13
N HIS A 489 1.44 -10.35 -16.19
CA HIS A 489 0.95 -10.21 -17.56
C HIS A 489 0.07 -11.39 -18.00
N SER A 490 0.40 -12.61 -17.57
CA SER A 490 -0.40 -13.80 -17.85
C SER A 490 -1.77 -13.79 -17.17
N MET A 491 -1.86 -13.07 -16.05
CA MET A 491 -3.06 -12.99 -15.23
C MET A 491 -4.02 -11.88 -15.69
N ILE A 492 -3.50 -10.83 -16.32
CA ILE A 492 -4.32 -9.74 -16.86
C ILE A 492 -4.92 -10.17 -18.22
N ILE A 493 -6.23 -10.41 -18.22
CA ILE A 493 -7.01 -10.88 -19.36
C ILE A 493 -7.77 -9.77 -20.08
#